data_AF-A0A7S4MB06-F1
#
_entry.id   AF-A0A7S4MB06-F1
#
_cell.length_a   1.000
_cell.length_b   1.000
_cell.length_c   1.000
_cell.angle_alpha   90.00
_cell.angle_beta   90.00
_cell.angle_gamma   90.00
#
_symmetry.space_group_name_H-M   'P 1'
#
loop_
_entity.id
_entity.type
_entity.pdbx_description
1 polymer ?
#
loop_
_entity_poly.entity_id
_entity_poly.type
_entity_poly.pdbx_seq_one_letter_code
_entity_poly.pdbx_strand_id
1 'polypeptide(L)'
;VTLPGSFALVGWAGGILLLLASGGASAFSLVLLDRACGALEGHGGRGGGETSSYAGLVSRVLGPAGSHVLEALTLTYCVGQVVAYLGAIGGQVVALASLGGIEVTVHRAVAGTALCGMLPLSLLPEEGSMRFAGALGTACMIYIVGVVVFADGAGALAGGGICSMAGDGDGDWEGAGGEG
;
A
#
# COMPACT_ATOMS: atom_id res chain seq x y z
N VAL A 1 8.44 -2.10 -4.07
CA VAL A 1 8.71 -1.16 -5.18
C VAL A 1 7.87 0.07 -4.95
N THR A 2 8.50 1.22 -4.77
CA THR A 2 7.83 2.51 -4.57
C THR A 2 7.51 3.14 -5.93
N LEU A 3 6.54 4.08 -5.97
CA LEU A 3 6.14 4.79 -7.19
C LEU A 3 7.33 5.30 -8.03
N PRO A 4 8.37 5.94 -7.45
CA PRO A 4 9.54 6.37 -8.21
C PRO A 4 10.29 5.22 -8.90
N GLY A 5 10.46 4.07 -8.22
CA GLY A 5 11.12 2.90 -8.80
C GLY A 5 10.33 2.28 -9.96
N SER A 6 9.00 2.26 -9.87
CA SER A 6 8.16 1.80 -10.98
C SER A 6 8.24 2.73 -12.20
N PHE A 7 8.29 4.04 -11.98
CA PHE A 7 8.45 5.02 -13.06
C PHE A 7 9.86 4.99 -13.67
N ALA A 8 10.89 4.66 -12.89
CA ALA A 8 12.25 4.46 -13.41
C ALA A 8 12.33 3.25 -14.36
N LEU A 9 11.65 2.16 -14.04
CA LEU A 9 11.66 0.93 -14.86
C LEU A 9 10.82 1.05 -16.14
N VAL A 10 9.63 1.65 -16.04
CA VAL A 10 8.64 1.68 -17.14
C VAL A 10 8.71 2.98 -17.96
N GLY A 11 9.40 4.00 -17.45
CA GLY A 11 9.43 5.34 -18.00
C GLY A 11 8.19 6.16 -17.62
N TRP A 12 8.29 7.48 -17.80
CA TRP A 12 7.26 8.42 -17.30
C TRP A 12 5.90 8.25 -17.99
N ALA A 13 5.90 8.11 -19.32
CA ALA A 13 4.68 7.92 -20.10
C ALA A 13 4.00 6.58 -19.78
N GLY A 14 4.77 5.50 -19.65
CA GLY A 14 4.23 4.19 -19.30
C GLY A 14 3.74 4.12 -17.85
N GLY A 15 4.44 4.78 -16.93
CA GLY A 15 4.00 4.96 -15.54
C GLY A 15 2.65 5.66 -15.43
N ILE A 16 2.46 6.76 -16.16
CA ILE A 16 1.16 7.48 -16.21
C ILE A 16 0.06 6.59 -16.79
N LEU A 17 0.33 5.88 -17.88
CA LEU A 17 -0.66 5.01 -18.51
C LEU A 17 -1.09 3.87 -17.57
N LEU A 18 -0.14 3.24 -16.86
CA LEU A 18 -0.44 2.22 -15.85
C LEU A 18 -1.23 2.79 -14.67
N LEU A 19 -0.91 4.02 -14.24
CA LEU A 19 -1.60 4.69 -13.14
C LEU A 19 -3.04 5.02 -13.53
N LEU A 20 -3.27 5.52 -14.74
CA LEU A 20 -4.62 5.77 -15.28
C LEU A 20 -5.40 4.47 -15.48
N ALA A 21 -4.77 3.42 -16.01
CA ALA A 21 -5.42 2.13 -16.22
C ALA A 21 -5.84 1.47 -14.90
N SER A 22 -4.95 1.46 -13.90
CA SER A 22 -5.25 0.91 -12.57
C SER A 22 -6.29 1.73 -11.82
N GLY A 23 -6.21 3.07 -11.87
CA GLY A 23 -7.20 3.97 -11.29
C GLY A 23 -8.57 3.81 -11.95
N GLY A 24 -8.61 3.73 -13.28
CA GLY A 24 -9.83 3.49 -14.05
C GLY A 24 -10.47 2.14 -13.74
N ALA A 25 -9.67 1.07 -13.69
CA ALA A 25 -10.14 -0.26 -13.32
C ALA A 25 -10.71 -0.30 -11.89
N SER A 26 -10.08 0.42 -10.96
CA SER A 26 -10.56 0.54 -9.57
C SER A 26 -11.88 1.31 -9.49
N ALA A 27 -11.99 2.45 -10.17
CA ALA A 27 -13.21 3.25 -10.23
C ALA A 27 -14.37 2.47 -10.87
N PHE A 28 -14.08 1.76 -11.96
CA PHE A 28 -15.08 0.91 -12.62
C PHE A 28 -15.56 -0.23 -11.71
N SER A 29 -14.64 -0.85 -10.96
CA SER A 29 -14.99 -1.88 -9.97
C SER A 29 -15.91 -1.34 -8.87
N LEU A 30 -15.66 -0.12 -8.38
CA LEU A 30 -16.53 0.54 -7.40
C LEU A 30 -17.92 0.85 -7.97
N VAL A 31 -18.01 1.28 -9.23
CA VAL A 31 -19.30 1.51 -9.90
C VAL A 31 -20.08 0.21 -10.05
N LEU A 32 -19.42 -0.89 -10.43
CA LEU A 32 -20.07 -2.21 -10.49
C LEU A 32 -20.57 -2.65 -9.12
N LEU A 33 -19.80 -2.37 -8.07
CA LEU A 33 -20.18 -2.67 -6.70
C LEU A 33 -21.44 -1.88 -6.27
N ASP A 34 -21.44 -0.57 -6.52
CA ASP A 34 -22.56 0.32 -6.21
C ASP A 34 -23.84 -0.13 -6.93
N ARG A 35 -23.73 -0.49 -8.21
CA ARG A 35 -24.86 -1.04 -8.97
C ARG A 35 -25.33 -2.39 -8.44
N ALA A 36 -24.42 -3.26 -8.02
CA ALA A 36 -24.78 -4.55 -7.42
C ALA A 36 -25.53 -4.35 -6.08
N CYS A 37 -25.08 -3.40 -5.26
CA CYS A 37 -25.77 -3.00 -4.04
C CYS A 37 -27.19 -2.49 -4.34
N GLY A 38 -27.33 -1.54 -5.27
CA GLY A 38 -28.64 -0.98 -5.64
C GLY A 38 -29.60 -2.01 -6.25
N ALA A 39 -29.09 -2.98 -7.02
CA ALA A 39 -29.91 -4.05 -7.59
C ALA A 39 -30.49 -4.99 -6.50
N LEU A 40 -29.75 -5.21 -5.41
CA LEU A 40 -30.19 -6.02 -4.27
C LEU A 40 -31.26 -5.34 -3.43
N GLU A 41 -31.21 -4.00 -3.31
CA GLU A 41 -32.25 -3.22 -2.62
C GLU A 41 -33.59 -3.22 -3.39
N GLY A 42 -33.55 -3.27 -4.72
CA GLY A 42 -34.73 -3.24 -5.58
C GLY A 42 -35.56 -4.55 -5.64
N HIS A 43 -35.04 -5.68 -5.16
CA HIS A 43 -35.73 -7.00 -5.20
C HIS A 43 -36.21 -7.51 -3.84
N GLY A 44 -35.89 -6.80 -2.74
CA GLY A 44 -36.22 -7.21 -1.38
C GLY A 44 -36.89 -6.11 -0.58
N GLY A 45 -38.15 -5.79 -0.90
CA GLY A 45 -38.97 -4.93 -0.06
C GLY A 45 -39.02 -5.46 1.39
N ARG A 46 -38.74 -4.59 2.37
CA ARG A 46 -38.86 -4.85 3.82
C ARG A 46 -38.05 -6.06 4.32
N GLY A 47 -36.73 -5.88 4.37
CA GLY A 47 -35.83 -6.78 5.09
C GLY A 47 -34.54 -6.06 5.47
N GLY A 48 -34.68 -4.94 6.19
CA GLY A 48 -33.56 -4.20 6.79
C GLY A 48 -32.88 -5.00 7.90
N GLY A 49 -32.27 -6.12 7.54
CA GLY A 49 -31.46 -6.96 8.39
C GLY A 49 -30.08 -7.07 7.76
N GLU A 50 -29.17 -6.23 8.23
CA GLU A 50 -27.74 -6.52 8.40
C GLU A 50 -27.15 -7.58 7.46
N THR A 51 -27.15 -7.36 6.14
CA THR A 51 -26.04 -7.86 5.33
C THR A 51 -24.84 -6.94 5.59
N SER A 52 -24.36 -6.90 6.84
CA SER A 52 -23.29 -5.99 7.28
C SER A 52 -21.92 -6.39 6.74
N SER A 53 -21.82 -7.56 6.11
CA SER A 53 -20.58 -8.11 5.56
C SER A 53 -20.61 -8.18 4.04
N TYR A 54 -19.57 -7.64 3.42
CA TYR A 54 -19.25 -7.72 2.00
C TYR A 54 -19.33 -9.15 1.46
N ALA A 55 -18.97 -10.15 2.27
CA ALA A 55 -19.06 -11.57 1.92
C ALA A 55 -20.51 -12.03 1.67
N GLY A 56 -21.48 -11.46 2.40
CA GLY A 56 -22.91 -11.74 2.22
C GLY A 56 -23.47 -11.10 0.94
N LEU A 57 -22.93 -9.96 0.53
CA LEU A 57 -23.27 -9.33 -0.75
C LEU A 57 -22.76 -10.17 -1.92
N VAL A 58 -21.49 -10.56 -1.86
CA VAL A 58 -20.83 -11.35 -2.92
C VAL A 58 -21.44 -12.74 -3.06
N SER A 59 -21.79 -13.40 -1.96
CA SER A 59 -22.42 -14.72 -2.00
C SER A 59 -23.80 -14.71 -2.68
N ARG A 60 -24.54 -13.59 -2.60
CA ARG A 60 -25.81 -13.41 -3.32
C ARG A 60 -25.63 -13.16 -4.82
N VAL A 61 -24.56 -12.49 -5.23
CA VAL A 61 -24.33 -12.14 -6.65
C VAL A 61 -23.56 -13.23 -7.40
N LEU A 62 -22.47 -13.75 -6.83
CA LEU A 62 -21.58 -14.74 -7.46
C LEU A 62 -21.85 -16.17 -6.98
N GLY A 63 -22.69 -16.35 -5.97
CA GLY A 63 -22.90 -17.63 -5.30
C GLY A 63 -21.84 -17.94 -4.23
N PRO A 64 -22.02 -19.04 -3.48
CA PRO A 64 -21.17 -19.39 -2.33
C PRO A 64 -19.71 -19.73 -2.72
N ALA A 65 -19.49 -20.30 -3.90
CA ALA A 65 -18.12 -20.55 -4.39
C ALA A 65 -17.37 -19.23 -4.66
N GLY A 66 -18.06 -18.23 -5.22
CA GLY A 66 -17.50 -16.91 -5.48
C GLY A 66 -17.12 -16.16 -4.19
N SER A 67 -17.94 -16.28 -3.13
CA SER A 67 -17.59 -15.66 -1.84
C SER A 67 -16.33 -16.24 -1.23
N HIS A 68 -16.13 -17.57 -1.28
CA HIS A 68 -14.91 -18.19 -0.73
C HIS A 68 -13.65 -17.79 -1.50
N VAL A 69 -13.72 -17.73 -2.84
CA VAL A 69 -12.60 -17.27 -3.67
C VAL A 69 -12.26 -15.81 -3.35
N LEU A 70 -13.27 -14.96 -3.24
CA LEU A 70 -13.07 -13.54 -2.97
C LEU A 70 -12.52 -13.29 -1.56
N GLU A 71 -12.98 -14.06 -0.57
CA GLU A 71 -12.43 -14.04 0.79
C GLU A 71 -10.95 -14.46 0.80
N ALA A 72 -10.60 -15.54 0.11
CA ALA A 72 -9.22 -16.00 -0.01
C ALA A 72 -8.31 -14.98 -0.70
N LEU A 73 -8.80 -14.33 -1.76
CA LEU A 73 -8.08 -13.26 -2.45
C LEU A 73 -7.89 -12.03 -1.55
N THR A 74 -8.93 -11.64 -0.82
CA THR A 74 -8.88 -10.52 0.12
C THR A 74 -7.88 -10.80 1.25
N LEU A 75 -7.89 -12.01 1.81
CA LEU A 75 -6.96 -12.41 2.86
C LEU A 75 -5.52 -12.42 2.34
N THR A 76 -5.30 -12.96 1.14
CA THR A 76 -3.98 -12.97 0.49
C THR A 76 -3.48 -11.54 0.24
N TYR A 77 -4.37 -10.65 -0.21
CA TYR A 77 -4.07 -9.24 -0.39
C TYR A 77 -3.68 -8.57 0.93
N CYS A 78 -4.48 -8.75 1.99
CA CYS A 78 -4.22 -8.20 3.31
C CYS A 78 -2.88 -8.70 3.90
N VAL A 79 -2.59 -10.00 3.79
CA VAL A 79 -1.31 -10.58 4.22
C VAL A 79 -0.15 -9.98 3.43
N GLY A 80 -0.30 -9.88 2.11
CA GLY A 80 0.70 -9.25 1.24
C GLY A 80 0.96 -7.79 1.63
N GLN A 81 -0.09 -7.01 1.91
CA GLN A 81 0.03 -5.65 2.39
C GLN A 81 0.77 -5.55 3.72
N VAL A 82 0.42 -6.40 4.70
CA VAL A 82 1.10 -6.44 6.00
C VAL A 82 2.59 -6.70 5.83
N VAL A 83 2.96 -7.71 5.03
CA VAL A 83 4.37 -8.05 4.77
C VAL A 83 5.09 -6.89 4.08
N ALA A 84 4.46 -6.25 3.10
CA ALA A 84 5.03 -5.10 2.40
C ALA A 84 5.25 -3.91 3.34
N TYR A 85 4.29 -3.60 4.22
CA TYR A 85 4.41 -2.52 5.19
C TYR A 85 5.47 -2.81 6.25
N LEU A 86 5.53 -4.03 6.78
CA LEU A 86 6.59 -4.44 7.71
C LEU A 86 7.98 -4.34 7.09
N GLY A 87 8.13 -4.71 5.82
CA GLY A 87 9.37 -4.53 5.07
C GLY A 87 9.75 -3.05 4.94
N ALA A 88 8.80 -2.19 4.59
CA ALA A 88 9.04 -0.75 4.44
C ALA A 88 9.43 -0.09 5.78
N ILE A 89 8.70 -0.39 6.86
CA ILE A 89 8.99 0.13 8.21
C ILE A 89 10.34 -0.40 8.70
N GLY A 90 10.61 -1.70 8.52
CA GLY A 90 11.89 -2.30 8.88
C GLY A 90 13.07 -1.63 8.17
N GLY A 91 12.94 -1.32 6.87
CA GLY A 91 13.95 -0.58 6.12
C GLY A 91 14.20 0.83 6.67
N GLN A 92 13.14 1.55 7.04
CA GLN A 92 13.26 2.87 7.66
C GLN A 92 13.93 2.80 9.03
N VAL A 93 13.62 1.78 9.85
CA VAL A 93 14.26 1.57 11.15
C VAL A 93 15.75 1.27 11.00
N VAL A 94 16.16 0.47 10.01
CA VAL A 94 17.59 0.23 9.73
C VAL A 94 18.30 1.53 9.34
N ALA A 95 17.69 2.34 8.45
CA ALA A 95 18.26 3.62 8.06
C ALA A 95 18.43 4.56 9.28
N LEU A 96 17.43 4.64 10.16
CA LEU A 96 17.51 5.41 11.40
C LEU A 96 18.57 4.87 12.37
N ALA A 97 18.69 3.54 12.50
CA ALA A 97 19.70 2.91 13.35
C ALA A 97 21.12 3.18 12.84
N SER A 98 21.32 3.17 11.52
CA SER A 98 22.61 3.49 10.91
C SER A 98 23.05 4.94 11.15
N LEU A 99 22.11 5.89 11.22
CA LEU A 99 22.42 7.28 11.61
C LEU A 99 22.92 7.39 13.05
N GLY A 100 22.49 6.47 13.93
CA GLY A 100 22.96 6.35 15.31
C GLY A 100 24.22 5.50 15.49
N GLY A 101 24.83 5.00 14.41
CA GLY A 101 26.01 4.12 14.46
C GLY A 101 25.71 2.70 14.95
N ILE A 102 24.45 2.27 14.94
CA ILE A 102 24.05 0.92 15.34
C ILE A 102 23.81 0.07 14.09
N GLU A 103 24.64 -0.95 13.87
CA GLU A 103 24.44 -1.92 12.79
C GLU A 103 23.38 -2.94 13.17
N VAL A 104 22.18 -2.81 12.59
CA VAL A 104 21.08 -3.76 12.76
C VAL A 104 20.80 -4.44 11.43
N THR A 105 20.71 -5.77 11.44
CA THR A 105 20.33 -6.52 10.24
C THR A 105 18.85 -6.31 9.93
N VAL A 106 18.51 -6.21 8.63
CA VAL A 106 17.13 -5.99 8.15
C VAL A 106 16.15 -7.01 8.73
N HIS A 107 16.53 -8.29 8.81
CA HIS A 107 15.68 -9.33 9.38
C HIS A 107 15.31 -9.07 10.84
N ARG A 108 16.26 -8.59 11.65
CA ARG A 108 16.01 -8.26 13.06
C ARG A 108 15.18 -7.00 13.21
N ALA A 109 15.42 -5.99 12.36
CA ALA A 109 14.61 -4.77 12.34
C ALA A 109 13.16 -5.08 11.96
N VAL A 110 12.93 -5.87 10.89
CA VAL A 110 11.59 -6.29 10.47
C VAL A 110 10.90 -7.12 11.57
N ALA A 111 11.57 -8.13 12.12
CA ALA A 111 11.00 -8.93 13.21
C ALA A 111 10.68 -8.10 14.46
N GLY A 112 11.57 -7.16 14.82
CA GLY A 112 11.36 -6.21 15.90
C GLY A 112 10.17 -5.29 15.65
N THR A 113 10.04 -4.73 14.45
CA THR A 113 8.90 -3.88 14.07
C THR A 113 7.59 -4.65 14.04
N ALA A 114 7.60 -5.91 13.61
CA ALA A 114 6.43 -6.78 13.67
C ALA A 114 6.00 -7.03 15.11
N LEU A 115 6.95 -7.36 16.00
CA LEU A 115 6.67 -7.60 17.41
C LEU A 115 6.20 -6.32 18.11
N CYS A 116 6.90 -5.21 17.94
CA CYS A 116 6.59 -3.95 18.60
C CYS A 116 5.37 -3.23 18.01
N GLY A 117 5.05 -3.44 16.72
CA GLY A 117 3.94 -2.80 16.05
C GLY A 117 2.66 -3.62 16.11
N MET A 118 2.72 -4.91 15.80
CA MET A 118 1.52 -5.75 15.74
C MET A 118 1.04 -6.19 17.11
N LEU A 119 1.94 -6.46 18.07
CA LEU A 119 1.54 -6.92 19.41
C LEU A 119 0.67 -5.88 20.15
N PRO A 120 1.03 -4.58 20.20
CA PRO A 120 0.19 -3.59 20.89
C PRO A 120 -1.11 -3.33 20.14
N LEU A 121 -1.09 -3.38 18.80
CA LEU A 121 -2.30 -3.23 17.99
C LEU A 121 -3.29 -4.38 18.25
N SER A 122 -2.80 -5.61 18.44
CA SER A 122 -3.62 -6.76 18.83
C SER A 122 -4.19 -6.69 20.25
N LEU A 123 -3.67 -5.79 21.11
CA LEU A 123 -4.12 -5.61 22.49
C LEU A 123 -5.06 -4.40 22.67
N LEU A 124 -5.21 -3.55 21.65
CA LEU A 124 -6.08 -2.37 21.70
C LEU A 124 -7.53 -2.72 21.33
N PRO A 125 -8.53 -2.20 22.06
CA PRO A 125 -9.94 -2.42 21.74
C PRO A 125 -10.29 -1.85 20.35
N GLU A 126 -10.95 -2.67 19.53
CA GLU A 126 -11.08 -2.50 18.08
C GLU A 126 -11.86 -1.24 17.65
N GLU A 127 -12.84 -0.81 18.44
CA GLU A 127 -13.81 0.21 18.02
C GLU A 127 -13.21 1.63 17.93
N GLY A 128 -12.23 1.95 18.78
CA GLY A 128 -11.58 3.27 18.81
C GLY A 128 -10.32 3.35 17.94
N SER A 129 -9.57 2.25 17.85
CA SER A 129 -8.25 2.20 17.22
C SER A 129 -8.31 2.43 15.70
N MET A 130 -9.31 1.85 15.03
CA MET A 130 -9.43 1.96 13.56
C MET A 130 -9.64 3.39 13.08
N ARG A 131 -10.46 4.18 13.78
CA ARG A 131 -10.72 5.58 13.41
C ARG A 131 -9.46 6.44 13.54
N PHE A 132 -8.70 6.22 14.61
CA PHE A 132 -7.45 6.94 14.84
C PHE A 132 -6.37 6.55 13.83
N ALA A 133 -6.24 5.25 13.54
CA ALA A 133 -5.30 4.75 12.54
C ALA A 133 -5.56 5.35 11.14
N GLY A 134 -6.83 5.48 10.74
CA GLY A 134 -7.20 6.13 9.48
C GLY A 134 -6.83 7.62 9.44
N ALA A 135 -7.11 8.36 10.52
CA ALA A 135 -6.75 9.78 10.62
C ALA A 135 -5.22 9.98 10.61
N LEU A 136 -4.47 9.15 11.34
CA LEU A 136 -3.01 9.18 11.36
C LEU A 136 -2.42 8.84 9.98
N GLY A 137 -2.97 7.83 9.31
CA GLY A 137 -2.55 7.43 7.96
C GLY A 137 -2.76 8.55 6.94
N THR A 138 -3.91 9.23 6.98
CA THR A 138 -4.17 10.38 6.09
C THR A 138 -3.26 11.56 6.39
N ALA A 139 -3.03 11.90 7.66
CA ALA A 139 -2.08 12.94 8.04
C ALA A 139 -0.65 12.62 7.58
N CYS A 140 -0.22 11.36 7.73
CA CYS A 140 1.07 10.86 7.26
C CYS A 140 1.21 10.99 5.75
N MET A 141 0.19 10.61 4.98
CA MET A 141 0.19 10.75 3.52
C MET A 141 0.27 12.22 3.09
N ILE A 142 -0.49 13.11 3.73
CA ILE A 142 -0.42 14.55 3.46
C ILE A 142 0.99 15.09 3.74
N TYR A 143 1.59 14.67 4.86
CA TYR A 143 2.95 15.07 5.22
C TYR A 143 3.97 14.61 4.19
N ILE A 144 3.94 13.33 3.77
CA ILE A 144 4.87 12.80 2.76
C ILE A 144 4.72 13.54 1.43
N VAL A 145 3.49 13.75 0.96
CA VAL A 145 3.23 14.52 -0.26
C VAL A 145 3.74 15.95 -0.12
N GLY A 146 3.50 16.60 1.02
CA GLY A 146 3.98 17.94 1.30
C GLY A 146 5.51 18.04 1.28
N VAL A 147 6.21 17.09 1.91
CA VAL A 147 7.67 17.02 1.90
C VAL A 147 8.20 16.82 0.49
N VAL A 148 7.63 15.90 -0.29
CA VAL A 148 8.05 15.64 -1.68
C VAL A 148 7.82 16.87 -2.54
N VAL A 149 6.63 17.49 -2.49
CA VAL A 149 6.31 18.69 -3.27
C VAL A 149 7.18 19.87 -2.87
N PHE A 150 7.48 20.06 -1.58
CA PHE A 150 8.31 21.17 -1.13
C PHE A 150 9.78 20.95 -1.44
N ALA A 151 10.31 19.73 -1.26
CA ALA A 151 11.70 19.40 -1.56
C ALA A 151 11.98 19.47 -3.07
N ASP A 152 11.16 18.80 -3.89
CA ASP A 152 11.32 18.78 -5.35
C ASP A 152 10.92 20.11 -5.98
N GLY A 153 9.87 20.75 -5.46
CA GLY A 153 9.41 22.06 -5.93
C GLY A 153 10.40 23.18 -5.63
N ALA A 154 11.03 23.19 -4.45
CA ALA A 154 12.09 24.14 -4.13
C ALA A 154 13.35 23.91 -4.99
N GLY A 155 13.71 22.64 -5.26
CA GLY A 155 14.81 22.28 -6.15
C GLY A 155 14.60 22.78 -7.59
N ALA A 156 13.37 22.63 -8.12
CA ALA A 156 13.02 23.11 -9.45
C ALA A 156 12.97 24.66 -9.56
N LEU A 157 12.59 25.35 -8.49
CA LEU A 157 12.55 26.82 -8.44
C LEU A 157 13.94 27.46 -8.27
N ALA A 158 14.89 26.75 -7.65
CA ALA A 158 16.25 27.23 -7.44
C ALA A 158 17.14 27.20 -8.70
N GLY A 159 16.59 26.87 -9.87
CA GLY A 159 17.32 26.88 -11.15
C GLY A 159 18.26 25.69 -11.34
N GLY A 160 18.23 24.69 -10.45
CA GLY A 160 18.83 23.40 -10.71
C GLY A 160 18.07 22.73 -11.84
N GLY A 161 18.74 22.45 -12.96
CA GLY A 161 18.16 21.67 -14.06
C GLY A 161 17.54 20.36 -13.59
N ILE A 162 16.79 19.71 -14.48
CA ILE A 162 15.90 18.53 -14.31
C ILE A 162 16.67 17.25 -13.88
N CYS A 163 17.61 17.35 -12.95
CA CYS A 163 18.32 16.26 -12.32
C CYS A 163 17.52 15.84 -11.10
N SER A 164 16.46 15.08 -11.38
CA SER A 164 15.74 14.24 -10.44
C SER A 164 16.75 13.39 -9.65
N MET A 165 16.62 13.31 -8.31
CA MET A 165 17.37 12.38 -7.44
C MET A 165 17.09 10.88 -7.71
N ALA A 166 16.61 10.53 -8.90
CA ALA A 166 16.33 9.16 -9.33
C ALA A 166 17.50 8.52 -10.11
N GLY A 167 18.60 9.24 -10.33
CA GLY A 167 19.74 8.77 -11.12
C GLY A 167 21.07 9.14 -10.47
N ASP A 168 21.44 8.48 -9.38
CA ASP A 168 22.85 8.28 -9.05
C ASP A 168 23.00 7.02 -8.20
N GLY A 169 22.63 5.91 -8.84
CA GLY A 169 22.77 4.56 -8.33
C GLY A 169 23.21 3.65 -9.48
N ASP A 170 24.25 4.05 -10.20
CA ASP A 170 25.08 3.14 -10.98
C ASP A 170 25.77 2.18 -9.99
N GLY A 171 24.97 1.20 -9.53
CA GLY A 171 25.44 0.00 -8.89
C GLY A 171 25.99 -0.91 -9.97
N ASP A 172 27.27 -0.73 -10.22
CA ASP A 172 28.17 -1.65 -10.90
C ASP A 172 27.99 -3.07 -10.32
N TRP A 173 27.19 -3.91 -10.98
CA TRP A 173 27.05 -5.36 -10.71
C TRP A 173 27.79 -6.18 -11.77
N GLU A 174 28.86 -5.65 -12.34
CA GLU A 174 29.84 -6.49 -13.06
C GLU A 174 30.69 -7.27 -12.05
N GLY A 175 30.61 -8.61 -12.11
CA GLY A 175 31.72 -9.46 -11.71
C GLY A 175 31.55 -10.29 -10.43
N ALA A 176 30.65 -11.29 -10.46
CA ALA A 176 30.82 -12.50 -9.65
C ALA A 176 30.43 -13.75 -10.45
N GLY A 177 31.01 -13.87 -11.64
CA GLY A 177 31.13 -15.12 -12.38
C GLY A 177 32.62 -15.42 -12.57
N GLY A 178 33.17 -16.28 -11.71
CA GLY A 178 34.59 -16.62 -11.69
C GLY A 178 34.82 -17.95 -10.96
N GLU A 179 34.70 -19.01 -11.73
CA GLU A 179 35.43 -20.30 -11.73
C GLU A 179 36.19 -20.74 -10.46
N GLY A 180 35.89 -21.98 -10.03
CA GLY A 180 36.62 -22.75 -9.03
C GLY A 180 35.88 -24.02 -8.64
#